data_AF-E3NJY1-F1
#
_entry.id   AF-E3NJY1-F1
#
_cell.length_a   1.000
_cell.length_b   1.000
_cell.length_c   1.000
_cell.angle_alpha   90.00
_cell.angle_beta   90.00
_cell.angle_gamma   90.00
#
_symmetry.space_group_name_H-M   'P 1'
#
loop_
_entity.id
_entity.type
_entity.pdbx_description
1 polymer ?
#
loop_
_entity_poly.entity_id
_entity_poly.type
_entity_poly.pdbx_seq_one_letter_code
_entity_poly.pdbx_strand_id
1 'polypeptide(L)'
;MGVMLEFFQECVFDKDMPDDLLLLLDSWTSWKDIVAIDSVKPASTSLKTVTIPPGCTGKIQPLDVGVFGQFKKIIKAINAYAQRNYPNFHVAVRDNILKVISLVFWQMSHPSLKEWVKEAWFLPGYLNSHPLPYDTPFDLLFPMDVAGHLNLIPSKWNIAFCVCASLEGVFWRISLE
;
A
#
# COMPACT_ATOMS: atom_id res chain seq x y z
N MET A 1 -1.11 23.89 9.30
CA MET A 1 0.05 23.16 9.84
C MET A 1 0.83 22.63 8.64
N GLY A 2 2.14 22.39 8.73
CA GLY A 2 2.88 21.85 7.58
C GLY A 2 2.49 20.39 7.34
N VAL A 3 2.40 19.96 6.07
CA VAL A 3 2.06 18.55 5.70
C VAL A 3 2.93 17.52 6.43
N MET A 4 4.19 17.87 6.71
CA MET A 4 5.10 17.04 7.50
C MET A 4 4.64 16.86 8.95
N LEU A 5 4.22 17.94 9.62
CA LEU A 5 3.76 17.88 11.01
C LEU A 5 2.44 17.13 11.15
N GLU A 6 1.52 17.32 10.19
CA GLU A 6 0.27 16.54 10.11
C GLU A 6 0.58 15.04 9.98
N PHE A 7 1.56 14.65 9.17
CA PHE A 7 1.99 13.26 9.07
C PHE A 7 2.53 12.70 10.41
N PHE A 8 3.33 13.46 11.15
CA PHE A 8 3.81 12.99 12.45
C PHE A 8 2.69 12.84 13.46
N GLN A 9 1.78 13.81 13.55
CA GLN A 9 0.67 13.78 14.51
C GLN A 9 -0.36 12.71 14.19
N GLU A 10 -0.77 12.61 12.92
CA GLU A 10 -1.91 11.78 12.52
C GLU A 10 -1.50 10.36 12.07
N CYS A 11 -0.21 10.12 11.81
CA CYS A 11 0.25 8.80 11.33
C CYS A 11 1.36 8.20 12.20
N VAL A 12 2.40 8.96 12.54
CA VAL A 12 3.55 8.40 13.31
C VAL A 12 3.20 8.24 14.79
N PHE A 13 2.53 9.23 15.37
CA PHE A 13 2.13 9.27 16.78
C PHE A 13 0.66 8.91 16.98
N ASP A 14 0.09 8.13 16.05
CA ASP A 14 -1.25 7.59 16.22
C ASP A 14 -1.33 6.76 17.51
N LYS A 15 -2.48 6.82 18.18
CA LYS A 15 -2.71 6.14 19.47
C LYS A 15 -2.53 4.62 19.43
N ASP A 16 -2.65 4.00 18.25
CA ASP A 16 -2.54 2.56 18.07
C ASP A 16 -1.07 2.14 17.80
N MET A 17 -0.14 3.10 17.69
CA MET A 17 1.29 2.86 17.54
C MET A 17 1.98 2.62 18.90
N PRO A 18 3.06 1.83 18.94
CA PRO A 18 3.86 1.65 20.15
C PRO A 18 4.51 2.94 20.64
N ASP A 19 4.79 3.04 21.94
CA ASP A 19 5.51 4.19 22.51
C ASP A 19 7.00 4.24 22.15
N ASP A 20 7.63 3.13 21.74
CA ASP A 20 9.02 3.10 21.27
C ASP A 20 9.08 2.84 19.76
N LEU A 21 9.41 3.89 19.01
CA LEU A 21 9.31 3.92 17.56
C LEU A 21 10.67 4.02 16.89
N LEU A 22 10.84 3.23 15.82
CA LEU A 22 11.94 3.37 14.86
C LEU A 22 11.38 3.84 13.52
N LEU A 23 11.76 5.04 13.09
CA LEU A 23 11.33 5.62 11.83
C LEU A 23 12.48 5.62 10.82
N LEU A 24 12.32 4.87 9.73
CA LEU A 24 13.22 4.84 8.59
C LEU A 24 12.76 5.89 7.56
N LEU A 25 13.57 6.91 7.32
CA LEU A 25 13.24 7.99 6.38
C LEU A 25 14.24 8.05 5.23
N ASP A 26 13.79 8.55 4.08
CA ASP A 26 14.70 8.96 3.02
C ASP A 26 15.46 10.23 3.41
N SER A 27 16.44 10.62 2.61
CA SER A 27 17.32 11.77 2.90
C SER A 27 16.69 13.13 2.55
N TRP A 28 15.35 13.21 2.50
CA TRP A 28 14.65 14.46 2.21
C TRP A 28 14.86 15.49 3.33
N THR A 29 15.08 16.75 2.96
CA THR A 29 15.50 17.81 3.88
C THR A 29 14.44 18.15 4.93
N SER A 30 13.16 17.97 4.61
CA SER A 30 12.05 18.25 5.52
C SER A 30 12.07 17.38 6.79
N TRP A 31 12.71 16.21 6.75
CA TRP A 31 12.85 15.32 7.91
C TRP A 31 13.91 15.77 8.92
N LYS A 32 14.72 16.79 8.58
CA LYS A 32 15.81 17.27 9.43
C LYS A 32 15.34 18.30 10.47
N ASP A 33 14.10 18.75 10.40
CA ASP A 33 13.53 19.70 11.37
C ASP A 33 13.07 18.97 12.64
N ILE A 34 14.06 18.53 13.43
CA ILE A 34 13.84 17.78 14.68
C ILE A 34 13.05 18.62 15.69
N VAL A 35 13.29 19.94 15.72
CA VAL A 35 12.58 20.86 16.64
C VAL A 35 11.08 20.85 16.34
N ALA A 36 10.71 20.91 15.06
CA ALA A 36 9.31 20.85 14.67
C ALA A 36 8.68 19.47 14.98
N ILE A 37 9.40 18.37 14.72
CA ILE A 37 8.92 17.01 15.04
C ILE A 37 8.74 16.83 16.55
N ASP A 38 9.69 17.27 17.36
CA ASP A 38 9.62 17.18 18.82
C ASP A 38 8.50 18.04 19.40
N SER A 39 8.12 19.15 18.74
CA SER A 39 7.01 19.99 19.18
C SER A 39 5.65 19.30 19.14
N VAL A 40 5.53 18.23 18.34
CA VAL A 40 4.30 17.45 18.17
C VAL A 40 4.40 16.02 18.70
N LYS A 41 5.56 15.63 19.24
CA LYS A 41 5.79 14.31 19.81
C LYS A 41 5.15 14.20 21.19
N PRO A 42 4.33 13.17 21.46
CA PRO A 42 3.83 12.92 22.80
C PRO A 42 4.96 12.66 23.80
N ALA A 43 4.80 13.12 25.04
CA ALA A 43 5.82 12.97 26.08
C ALA A 43 6.12 11.50 26.44
N SER A 44 5.16 10.60 26.25
CA SER A 44 5.33 9.15 26.47
C SER A 44 6.09 8.45 25.35
N THR A 45 6.27 9.09 24.19
CA THR A 45 6.79 8.45 22.98
C THR A 45 8.29 8.70 22.80
N SER A 46 9.04 7.61 22.69
CA SER A 46 10.42 7.55 22.22
C SER A 46 10.43 7.37 20.70
N LEU A 47 11.17 8.22 19.99
CA LEU A 47 11.32 8.13 18.54
C LEU A 47 12.80 8.13 18.17
N LYS A 48 13.26 7.03 17.56
CA LYS A 48 14.55 6.92 16.90
C LYS A 48 14.36 7.07 15.39
N THR A 49 15.02 8.07 14.81
CA THR A 49 15.02 8.26 13.35
C THR A 49 16.32 7.74 12.74
N VAL A 50 16.20 7.00 11.64
CA VAL A 50 17.35 6.55 10.83
C VAL A 50 17.13 7.00 9.41
N THR A 51 18.07 7.80 8.90
CA THR A 51 18.02 8.33 7.54
C THR A 51 18.78 7.43 6.58
N ILE A 52 18.10 7.02 5.51
CA ILE A 52 18.67 6.31 4.37
C ILE A 52 19.60 7.26 3.59
N PRO A 53 20.85 6.86 3.30
CA PRO A 53 21.76 7.69 2.53
C PRO A 53 21.17 8.10 1.17
N PRO A 54 21.49 9.31 0.67
CA PRO A 54 21.04 9.77 -0.64
C PRO A 54 21.40 8.77 -1.75
N GLY A 55 20.45 8.54 -2.67
CA GLY A 55 20.62 7.60 -3.78
C GLY A 55 20.49 6.11 -3.42
N CYS A 56 20.27 5.78 -2.14
CA CYS A 56 20.11 4.40 -1.70
C CYS A 56 18.64 3.97 -1.51
N THR A 57 17.67 4.87 -1.66
CA THR A 57 16.24 4.60 -1.38
C THR A 57 15.73 3.38 -2.14
N GLY A 58 15.95 3.30 -3.46
CA GLY A 58 15.53 2.16 -4.27
C GLY A 58 16.26 0.84 -4.00
N LYS A 59 17.28 0.84 -3.12
CA LYS A 59 18.03 -0.37 -2.73
C LYS A 59 17.70 -0.83 -1.31
N ILE A 60 17.47 0.12 -0.40
CA ILE A 60 17.33 -0.19 1.01
C ILE A 60 15.99 0.20 1.61
N GLN A 61 15.16 1.04 0.98
CA GLN A 61 13.85 1.36 1.54
C GLN A 61 12.86 0.22 1.23
N PRO A 62 12.27 -0.46 2.23
CA PRO A 62 11.38 -1.60 2.00
C PRO A 62 10.21 -1.27 1.06
N LEU A 63 9.65 -0.06 1.21
CA LEU A 63 8.54 0.40 0.38
C LEU A 63 8.91 0.50 -1.11
N ASP A 64 10.06 1.07 -1.44
CA ASP A 64 10.54 1.17 -2.82
C ASP A 64 10.97 -0.19 -3.38
N VAL A 65 11.65 -1.01 -2.57
CA VAL A 65 12.21 -2.30 -2.99
C VAL A 65 11.11 -3.31 -3.32
N GLY A 66 10.09 -3.43 -2.47
CA GLY A 66 9.08 -4.49 -2.60
C GLY A 66 7.64 -4.01 -2.82
N VAL A 67 7.22 -2.96 -2.10
CA VAL A 67 5.78 -2.62 -1.97
C VAL A 67 5.25 -1.83 -3.16
N PHE A 68 5.89 -0.70 -3.49
CA PHE A 68 5.37 0.23 -4.49
C PHE A 68 5.36 -0.31 -5.91
N GLY A 69 6.25 -1.27 -6.22
CA GLY A 69 6.25 -1.95 -7.52
C GLY A 69 4.92 -2.66 -7.78
N GLN A 70 4.42 -3.44 -6.80
CA GLN A 70 3.15 -4.15 -6.92
C GLN A 70 1.96 -3.19 -6.87
N PHE A 71 2.01 -2.19 -5.98
CA PHE A 71 0.98 -1.15 -5.87
C PHE A 71 0.74 -0.44 -7.21
N LYS A 72 1.81 -0.01 -7.88
CA LYS A 72 1.75 0.65 -9.19
C LYS A 72 1.21 -0.28 -10.28
N LYS A 73 1.59 -1.56 -10.28
CA LYS A 73 1.09 -2.56 -11.23
C LYS A 73 -0.43 -2.73 -11.12
N ILE A 74 -0.95 -2.88 -9.90
CA ILE A 74 -2.39 -3.05 -9.63
C ILE A 74 -3.16 -1.79 -10.06
N ILE A 75 -2.72 -0.60 -9.65
CA ILE A 75 -3.36 0.67 -10.06
C ILE A 75 -3.40 0.79 -11.59
N LYS A 76 -2.29 0.45 -12.27
CA LYS A 76 -2.22 0.50 -13.72
C LYS A 76 -3.22 -0.46 -14.37
N ALA A 77 -3.38 -1.68 -13.84
CA ALA A 77 -4.35 -2.65 -14.35
C ALA A 77 -5.80 -2.16 -14.19
N ILE A 78 -6.16 -1.67 -12.99
CA ILE A 78 -7.49 -1.12 -12.70
C ILE A 78 -7.80 0.07 -13.63
N ASN A 79 -6.88 1.02 -13.74
CA ASN A 79 -7.07 2.19 -14.59
C ASN A 79 -7.18 1.82 -16.08
N ALA A 80 -6.35 0.89 -16.56
CA ALA A 80 -6.41 0.43 -17.96
C ALA A 80 -7.76 -0.22 -18.29
N TYR A 81 -8.31 -1.01 -17.37
CA TYR A 81 -9.64 -1.59 -17.53
C TYR A 81 -10.73 -0.53 -17.47
N ALA A 82 -10.66 0.40 -16.52
CA ALA A 82 -11.64 1.45 -16.37
C ALA A 82 -11.71 2.34 -17.61
N GLN A 83 -10.56 2.76 -18.15
CA GLN A 83 -10.48 3.56 -19.38
C GLN A 83 -11.04 2.83 -20.61
N ARG A 84 -10.86 1.50 -20.69
CA ARG A 84 -11.33 0.71 -21.83
C ARG A 84 -12.85 0.50 -21.80
N ASN A 85 -13.43 0.29 -20.63
CA ASN A 85 -14.83 -0.12 -20.50
C ASN A 85 -15.78 1.03 -20.11
N TYR A 86 -15.25 2.13 -19.58
CA TYR A 86 -16.04 3.28 -19.13
C TYR A 86 -15.51 4.57 -19.76
N PRO A 87 -16.00 4.95 -20.96
CA PRO A 87 -15.51 6.13 -21.69
C PRO A 87 -15.60 7.45 -20.91
N ASN A 88 -16.52 7.55 -19.95
CA ASN A 88 -16.70 8.73 -19.10
C ASN A 88 -15.76 8.75 -17.87
N PHE A 89 -15.01 7.67 -17.62
CA PHE A 89 -14.09 7.58 -16.48
C PHE A 89 -12.79 8.31 -16.77
N HIS A 90 -12.57 9.42 -16.08
CA HIS A 90 -11.36 10.22 -16.20
C HIS A 90 -10.38 9.89 -15.08
N VAL A 91 -9.32 9.15 -15.41
CA VAL A 91 -8.28 8.71 -14.45
C VAL A 91 -7.57 9.89 -13.78
N ALA A 92 -7.46 11.04 -14.45
CA ALA A 92 -6.76 12.21 -13.93
C ALA A 92 -7.59 13.05 -12.93
N VAL A 93 -8.88 12.71 -12.71
CA VAL A 93 -9.71 13.40 -11.73
C VAL A 93 -9.32 12.97 -10.32
N ARG A 94 -9.01 13.94 -9.45
CA ARG A 94 -8.53 13.71 -8.08
C ARG A 94 -9.38 12.69 -7.31
N ASP A 95 -10.70 12.82 -7.37
CA ASP A 95 -11.62 11.90 -6.68
C ASP A 95 -11.47 10.45 -7.15
N ASN A 96 -11.34 10.24 -8.45
CA ASN A 96 -11.11 8.92 -9.04
C ASN A 96 -9.76 8.34 -8.62
N ILE A 97 -8.71 9.18 -8.60
CA ILE A 97 -7.38 8.78 -8.13
C ILE A 97 -7.45 8.31 -6.67
N LEU A 98 -8.10 9.10 -5.80
CA LEU A 98 -8.23 8.76 -4.38
C LEU A 98 -9.02 7.46 -4.20
N LYS A 99 -10.14 7.29 -4.89
CA LYS A 99 -10.93 6.04 -4.85
C LYS A 99 -10.10 4.82 -5.24
N VAL A 100 -9.34 4.89 -6.33
CA VAL A 100 -8.48 3.78 -6.79
C VAL A 100 -7.34 3.52 -5.81
N ILE A 101 -6.68 4.56 -5.29
CA ILE A 101 -5.59 4.41 -4.31
C ILE A 101 -6.11 3.78 -3.02
N SER A 102 -7.20 4.31 -2.46
CA SER A 102 -7.82 3.79 -1.23
C SER A 102 -8.22 2.34 -1.42
N LEU A 103 -8.78 2.00 -2.57
CA LEU A 103 -9.11 0.62 -2.89
C LEU A 103 -7.87 -0.29 -2.85
N VAL A 104 -6.86 0.04 -3.64
CA VAL A 104 -5.66 -0.82 -3.76
C VAL A 104 -4.98 -0.95 -2.40
N PHE A 105 -4.97 0.11 -1.60
CA PHE A 105 -4.48 0.06 -0.22
C PHE A 105 -5.21 -1.00 0.60
N TRP A 106 -6.55 -0.97 0.66
CA TRP A 106 -7.32 -1.96 1.41
C TRP A 106 -7.08 -3.40 0.95
N GLN A 107 -6.94 -3.62 -0.36
CA GLN A 107 -6.64 -4.94 -0.90
C GLN A 107 -5.24 -5.43 -0.48
N MET A 108 -4.25 -4.54 -0.48
CA MET A 108 -2.87 -4.88 -0.14
C MET A 108 -2.63 -4.98 1.38
N SER A 109 -3.53 -4.42 2.19
CA SER A 109 -3.55 -4.59 3.65
C SER A 109 -4.09 -5.96 4.09
N HIS A 110 -4.49 -6.84 3.17
CA HIS A 110 -5.04 -8.14 3.53
C HIS A 110 -4.00 -9.06 4.22
N PRO A 111 -4.36 -9.79 5.30
CA PRO A 111 -3.41 -10.62 6.05
C PRO A 111 -2.71 -11.72 5.25
N SER A 112 -3.28 -12.19 4.13
CA SER A 112 -2.62 -13.19 3.26
C SER A 112 -1.31 -12.69 2.65
N LEU A 113 -1.17 -11.36 2.51
CA LEU A 113 0.00 -10.73 1.89
C LEU A 113 1.12 -10.43 2.90
N LYS A 114 0.99 -10.90 4.15
CA LYS A 114 2.01 -10.68 5.20
C LYS A 114 3.41 -11.16 4.81
N GLU A 115 3.50 -12.30 4.13
CA GLU A 115 4.79 -12.89 3.73
C GLU A 115 5.43 -12.10 2.58
N TRP A 116 4.61 -11.57 1.67
CA TRP A 116 5.06 -10.63 0.64
C TRP A 116 5.59 -9.32 1.26
N VAL A 117 4.90 -8.78 2.29
CA VAL A 117 5.42 -7.61 3.01
C VAL A 117 6.75 -7.93 3.67
N LYS A 118 6.90 -9.11 4.30
CA LYS A 118 8.19 -9.52 4.89
C LYS A 118 9.31 -9.61 3.86
N GLU A 119 9.04 -10.07 2.63
CA GLU A 119 10.03 -10.05 1.54
C GLU A 119 10.61 -8.65 1.33
N ALA A 120 9.75 -7.63 1.34
CA ALA A 120 10.16 -6.25 1.16
C ALA A 120 11.15 -5.76 2.24
N TRP A 121 11.11 -6.34 3.44
CA TRP A 121 12.06 -6.09 4.53
C TRP A 121 13.28 -7.03 4.50
N PHE A 122 13.13 -8.24 3.96
CA PHE A 122 14.21 -9.21 3.80
C PHE A 122 15.21 -8.80 2.71
N LEU A 123 14.74 -8.41 1.53
CA LEU A 123 15.57 -8.00 0.39
C LEU A 123 16.63 -6.92 0.72
N PRO A 124 16.30 -5.82 1.44
CA PRO A 124 17.28 -4.83 1.85
C PRO A 124 18.13 -5.26 3.08
N GLY A 125 17.86 -6.42 3.67
CA GLY A 125 18.65 -7.00 4.77
C GLY A 125 18.19 -6.62 6.18
N TYR A 126 16.94 -6.17 6.38
CA TYR A 126 16.42 -5.91 7.74
C TYR A 126 15.96 -7.17 8.45
N LEU A 127 15.64 -8.23 7.71
CA LEU A 127 15.29 -9.53 8.25
C LEU A 127 16.38 -10.56 7.94
N ASN A 128 16.63 -11.46 8.89
CA ASN A 128 17.62 -12.52 8.74
C ASN A 128 17.07 -13.76 8.03
N SER A 129 15.76 -13.95 8.05
CA SER A 129 15.09 -15.13 7.50
C SER A 129 14.27 -14.76 6.27
N HIS A 130 14.44 -15.54 5.22
CA HIS A 130 13.58 -15.48 4.03
C HIS A 130 12.13 -15.80 4.41
N PRO A 131 11.13 -15.07 3.90
CA PRO A 131 9.72 -15.39 4.16
C PRO A 131 9.30 -16.73 3.55
N LEU A 132 8.15 -17.24 4.00
CA LEU A 132 7.56 -18.44 3.40
C LEU A 132 7.08 -18.17 1.98
N PRO A 133 6.86 -19.19 1.14
CA PRO A 133 6.26 -19.02 -0.19
C PRO A 133 4.92 -18.27 -0.10
N TYR A 134 4.68 -17.37 -1.03
CA TYR A 134 3.49 -16.51 -1.07
C TYR A 134 3.11 -16.20 -2.52
N ASP A 135 1.84 -15.84 -2.72
CA ASP A 135 1.37 -15.25 -3.97
C ASP A 135 1.56 -13.73 -3.93
N THR A 136 1.95 -13.13 -5.06
CA THR A 136 2.11 -11.68 -5.09
C THR A 136 0.73 -11.00 -5.03
N PRO A 137 0.64 -9.74 -4.55
CA PRO A 137 -0.62 -9.00 -4.57
C PRO A 137 -1.27 -8.95 -5.95
N PHE A 138 -0.46 -8.87 -7.01
CA PHE A 138 -0.98 -8.87 -8.37
C PHE A 138 -1.58 -10.22 -8.75
N ASP A 139 -0.89 -11.33 -8.45
CA ASP A 139 -1.37 -12.68 -8.80
C ASP A 139 -2.63 -13.05 -8.02
N LEU A 140 -2.72 -12.62 -6.75
CA LEU A 140 -3.90 -12.81 -5.91
C LEU A 140 -5.12 -12.06 -6.46
N LEU A 141 -4.94 -10.81 -6.89
CA LEU A 141 -6.03 -9.96 -7.39
C LEU A 141 -6.41 -10.28 -8.84
N PHE A 142 -5.45 -10.69 -9.67
CA PHE A 142 -5.61 -10.94 -11.10
C PHE A 142 -5.11 -12.34 -11.50
N PRO A 143 -5.73 -13.42 -11.00
CA PRO A 143 -5.34 -14.78 -11.38
C PRO A 143 -5.57 -15.01 -12.88
N MET A 144 -4.79 -15.90 -13.51
CA MET A 144 -4.91 -16.21 -14.96
C MET A 144 -6.32 -16.69 -15.37
N ASP A 145 -7.09 -17.26 -14.43
CA ASP A 145 -8.46 -17.73 -14.64
C ASP A 145 -9.48 -17.01 -13.74
N VAL A 146 -9.48 -15.66 -13.79
CA VAL A 146 -10.47 -14.85 -13.06
C VAL A 146 -11.91 -15.29 -13.33
N ALA A 147 -12.19 -15.73 -14.56
CA ALA A 147 -13.53 -16.17 -14.99
C ALA A 147 -13.91 -17.56 -14.44
N GLY A 148 -12.97 -18.50 -14.29
CA GLY A 148 -13.22 -19.83 -13.76
C GLY A 148 -13.35 -19.90 -12.23
N HIS A 149 -12.60 -19.08 -11.49
CA HIS A 149 -12.67 -19.01 -10.03
C HIS A 149 -14.03 -18.50 -9.49
N LEU A 150 -14.78 -17.78 -10.33
CA LEU A 150 -16.14 -17.29 -10.02
C LEU A 150 -17.20 -18.40 -9.91
N ASN A 151 -16.98 -19.58 -10.50
CA ASN A 151 -17.98 -20.65 -10.50
C ASN A 151 -18.16 -21.33 -9.12
N LEU A 152 -17.34 -20.98 -8.13
CA LEU A 152 -17.39 -21.53 -6.77
C LEU A 152 -18.15 -20.62 -5.78
N ILE A 153 -18.59 -19.44 -6.22
CA ILE A 153 -19.27 -18.44 -5.37
C ILE A 153 -20.60 -18.09 -6.05
N PRO A 154 -21.76 -18.33 -5.41
CA PRO A 154 -23.06 -18.14 -6.03
C PRO A 154 -23.39 -16.64 -6.13
N SER A 155 -22.74 -15.93 -7.07
CA SER A 155 -23.04 -14.55 -7.37
C SER A 155 -23.49 -14.42 -8.83
N LYS A 156 -24.66 -13.80 -9.02
CA LYS A 156 -25.44 -13.68 -10.28
C LYS A 156 -24.80 -12.79 -11.36
N TRP A 157 -23.49 -12.56 -11.37
CA TRP A 157 -22.89 -11.47 -12.15
C TRP A 157 -21.71 -11.96 -13.00
N ASN A 158 -21.89 -11.96 -14.31
CA ASN A 158 -21.10 -12.71 -15.30
C ASN A 158 -19.74 -12.13 -15.72
N ILE A 159 -19.17 -11.11 -15.07
CA ILE A 159 -17.85 -10.58 -15.48
C ILE A 159 -17.08 -10.05 -14.25
N ALA A 160 -16.10 -10.82 -13.76
CA ALA A 160 -15.13 -10.35 -12.78
C ALA A 160 -13.84 -9.92 -13.47
N PHE A 161 -13.33 -8.73 -13.10
CA PHE A 161 -12.04 -8.24 -13.57
C PHE A 161 -10.90 -8.49 -12.57
N CYS A 162 -11.21 -8.62 -11.28
CA CYS A 162 -10.27 -8.95 -10.22
C CYS A 162 -10.99 -9.50 -8.98
N VAL A 163 -10.25 -10.27 -8.17
CA VAL A 163 -10.71 -10.85 -6.90
C VAL A 163 -10.58 -9.82 -5.77
N CYS A 164 -11.50 -9.82 -4.81
CA CYS A 164 -11.35 -9.06 -3.57
C CYS A 164 -10.61 -9.94 -2.56
N ALA A 165 -9.55 -9.45 -1.93
CA ALA A 165 -8.84 -10.18 -0.89
C ALA A 165 -9.61 -10.18 0.44
N SER A 166 -10.35 -9.10 0.76
CA SER A 166 -11.02 -8.91 2.06
C SER A 166 -12.41 -9.57 2.18
N LEU A 167 -13.01 -9.96 1.05
CA LEU A 167 -14.24 -10.72 0.99
C LEU A 167 -13.86 -11.97 0.21
N GLU A 168 -14.12 -13.17 0.72
CA GLU A 168 -13.99 -14.42 -0.04
C GLU A 168 -15.04 -14.46 -1.18
N GLY A 169 -14.97 -13.52 -2.13
CA GLY A 169 -16.04 -13.09 -3.02
C GLY A 169 -15.63 -11.93 -3.93
N VAL A 170 -15.92 -12.07 -5.23
CA VAL A 170 -15.70 -11.02 -6.23
C VAL A 170 -16.69 -9.88 -6.03
N PHE A 171 -16.20 -8.63 -6.01
CA PHE A 171 -17.07 -7.47 -6.16
C PHE A 171 -16.38 -6.30 -6.85
N TRP A 172 -16.95 -5.84 -7.98
CA TRP A 172 -16.77 -4.47 -8.48
C TRP A 172 -18.03 -3.98 -9.20
N ARG A 173 -18.94 -3.30 -8.47
CA ARG A 173 -19.60 -2.10 -9.00
C ARG A 173 -18.84 -0.94 -8.37
N ILE A 174 -17.88 -0.37 -9.10
CA ILE A 174 -17.51 1.02 -8.81
C ILE A 174 -18.82 1.77 -9.08
N SER A 175 -19.48 2.32 -8.06
CA SER A 175 -20.50 3.34 -8.30
C SER A 175 -19.75 4.52 -8.91
N LEU A 176 -19.64 4.48 -10.24
CA LEU A 176 -19.33 5.59 -11.13
C LEU A 176 -20.62 6.36 -11.46
N GLU A 177 -21.70 6.08 -10.73
CA GLU A 177 -22.90 6.90 -10.60
C GLU A 177 -22.76 7.80 -9.37
#